data_AF-A0A7S0Z436-F1
#
_entry.id   AF-A0A7S0Z436-F1
#
_cell.length_a   1.000
_cell.length_b   1.000
_cell.length_c   1.000
_cell.angle_alpha   90.00
_cell.angle_beta   90.00
_cell.angle_gamma   90.00
#
_symmetry.space_group_name_H-M   'P 1'
#
loop_
_entity.id
_entity.type
_entity.pdbx_description
1 polymer ?
#
loop_
_entity_poly.entity_id
_entity_poly.type
_entity_poly.pdbx_seq_one_letter_code
_entity_poly.pdbx_strand_id
1 'polypeptide(L)'
;SELPKGVGSLTVLTYLDMSNNQLTTLPEELMGCVKLEHLGLRHNLITEVGDWISQLSALTLLNLTGNVIPALPFTIANLSKLKDLKVSKQDVQLPPPDVLNSGLGPMQEYLRRLNDSKRLKKADLDGIPMQSFSCHESFARFGLTSLSLRMCSMEVVSSNISLLVGLLLLDLSDNKLTVLPTTIAELTCLQELIIDRNMLGGLDASIGACTALKTLSLTDNLVSVLPSSLGHCTKITSLKVSGNPVHSPPDVLIRKRPLPWLLRYLRARHASLESQVLSLISMGLSDIPQDVLGMTEGVSKLLLNCNDLRDLPDRIG
;
A
#
# COMPACT_ATOMS: atom_id res chain seq x y z
N SER A 1 -29.91 -10.02 -21.98
CA SER A 1 -30.47 -11.39 -22.11
C SER A 1 -29.65 -12.31 -21.22
N GLU A 2 -30.21 -13.44 -20.78
CA GLU A 2 -29.49 -14.40 -19.92
C GLU A 2 -29.32 -15.74 -20.64
N LEU A 3 -28.21 -16.41 -20.35
CA LEU A 3 -27.99 -17.76 -20.84
C LEU A 3 -28.87 -18.74 -20.03
N PRO A 4 -29.58 -19.68 -20.67
CA PRO A 4 -30.48 -20.57 -19.96
C PRO A 4 -29.71 -21.53 -19.05
N LYS A 5 -30.25 -21.74 -17.84
CA LYS A 5 -29.72 -22.66 -16.82
C LYS A 5 -29.47 -24.08 -17.34
N GLY A 6 -30.23 -24.50 -18.35
CA GLY A 6 -30.09 -25.81 -19.00
C GLY A 6 -28.71 -26.07 -19.62
N VAL A 7 -27.91 -25.03 -19.88
CA VAL A 7 -26.53 -25.17 -20.39
C VAL A 7 -25.66 -26.07 -19.49
N GLY A 8 -25.91 -26.07 -18.17
CA GLY A 8 -25.16 -26.90 -17.22
C GLY A 8 -25.31 -28.41 -17.41
N SER A 9 -26.37 -28.83 -18.12
CA SER A 9 -26.59 -30.25 -18.43
C SER A 9 -25.69 -30.76 -19.57
N LEU A 10 -25.04 -29.86 -20.31
CA LEU A 10 -24.15 -30.18 -21.43
C LEU A 10 -22.76 -30.64 -20.94
N THR A 11 -22.71 -31.70 -20.13
CA THR A 11 -21.49 -32.19 -19.45
C THR A 11 -20.37 -32.67 -20.38
N VAL A 12 -20.68 -32.88 -21.66
CA VAL A 12 -19.72 -33.27 -22.71
C VAL A 12 -19.15 -32.10 -23.50
N LEU A 13 -19.65 -30.88 -23.25
CA LEU A 13 -19.27 -29.68 -24.00
C LEU A 13 -17.80 -29.33 -23.75
N THR A 14 -17.02 -29.20 -24.84
CA THR A 14 -15.60 -28.83 -24.81
C THR A 14 -15.34 -27.41 -25.31
N TYR A 15 -16.26 -26.88 -26.12
CA TYR A 15 -16.16 -25.55 -26.72
C TYR A 15 -17.50 -24.84 -26.63
N LEU A 16 -17.51 -23.62 -26.10
CA LEU A 16 -18.69 -22.77 -26.02
C LEU A 16 -18.29 -21.34 -26.35
N ASP A 17 -18.85 -20.79 -27.43
CA ASP A 17 -18.66 -19.40 -27.82
C ASP A 17 -19.99 -18.67 -27.83
N MET A 18 -20.08 -17.62 -27.03
CA MET A 18 -21.23 -16.75 -26.84
C MET A 18 -20.86 -15.28 -27.09
N SER A 19 -19.80 -15.06 -27.88
CA SER A 19 -19.30 -13.72 -28.18
C SER A 19 -20.30 -12.88 -29.00
N ASN A 20 -20.25 -11.55 -28.86
CA ASN A 20 -21.10 -10.56 -29.56
C ASN A 20 -22.60 -10.73 -29.27
N ASN A 21 -22.93 -10.92 -27.99
CA ASN A 21 -24.31 -10.96 -27.52
C ASN A 21 -24.55 -9.80 -26.53
N GLN A 22 -25.72 -9.82 -25.88
CA GLN A 22 -26.12 -8.83 -24.88
C GLN A 22 -26.28 -9.49 -23.51
N LEU A 23 -25.39 -10.46 -23.21
CA LEU A 23 -25.40 -11.17 -21.94
C LEU A 23 -24.96 -10.24 -20.82
N THR A 24 -25.77 -10.14 -19.78
CA THR A 24 -25.47 -9.33 -18.58
C THR A 24 -24.93 -10.18 -17.43
N THR A 25 -25.34 -11.44 -17.38
CA THR A 25 -25.03 -12.41 -16.32
C THR A 25 -24.80 -13.79 -16.94
N LEU A 26 -24.16 -14.67 -16.17
CA LEU A 26 -23.94 -16.07 -16.53
C LEU A 26 -24.54 -16.97 -15.44
N PRO A 27 -25.29 -18.03 -15.81
CA PRO A 27 -25.90 -18.95 -14.86
C PRO A 27 -24.82 -19.77 -14.15
N GLU A 28 -24.94 -19.92 -12.83
CA GLU A 28 -24.01 -20.75 -12.02
C GLU A 28 -24.01 -22.21 -12.49
N GLU A 29 -25.10 -22.67 -13.10
CA GLU A 29 -25.24 -24.01 -13.67
C GLU A 29 -24.16 -24.34 -14.72
N LEU A 30 -23.48 -23.34 -15.31
CA LEU A 30 -22.30 -23.55 -16.16
C LEU A 30 -21.21 -24.39 -15.48
N MET A 31 -21.17 -24.44 -14.15
CA MET A 31 -20.28 -25.33 -13.39
C MET A 31 -20.38 -26.81 -13.79
N GLY A 32 -21.51 -27.26 -14.36
CA GLY A 32 -21.71 -28.63 -14.84
C GLY A 32 -20.89 -28.99 -16.09
N CYS A 33 -20.43 -28.01 -16.86
CA CYS A 33 -19.64 -28.19 -18.07
C CYS A 33 -18.15 -28.48 -17.75
N VAL A 34 -17.86 -29.47 -16.91
CA VAL A 34 -16.51 -29.75 -16.37
C VAL A 34 -15.46 -30.11 -17.43
N LYS A 35 -15.90 -30.52 -18.64
CA LYS A 35 -15.03 -30.83 -19.79
C LYS A 35 -14.77 -29.62 -20.70
N LEU A 36 -15.29 -28.44 -20.37
CA LEU A 36 -15.15 -27.24 -21.20
C LEU A 36 -13.70 -26.77 -21.22
N GLU A 37 -13.12 -26.71 -22.43
CA GLU A 37 -11.74 -26.28 -22.65
C GLU A 37 -11.66 -24.83 -23.15
N HIS A 38 -12.71 -24.38 -23.86
CA HIS A 38 -12.76 -23.06 -24.48
C HIS A 38 -14.09 -22.36 -24.15
N LEU A 39 -14.00 -21.20 -23.51
CA LEU A 39 -15.15 -20.35 -23.19
C LEU A 39 -14.96 -18.95 -23.78
N GLY A 40 -15.70 -18.66 -24.85
CA GLY A 40 -15.76 -17.36 -25.52
C GLY A 40 -16.94 -16.53 -25.02
N LEU A 41 -16.66 -15.37 -24.44
CA LEU A 41 -17.65 -14.43 -23.89
C LEU A 41 -17.40 -13.00 -24.37
N ARG A 42 -16.64 -12.83 -25.46
CA ARG A 42 -16.17 -11.53 -25.94
C ARG A 42 -17.34 -10.63 -26.33
N HIS A 43 -17.24 -9.32 -26.09
CA HIS A 43 -18.23 -8.32 -26.52
C HIS A 43 -19.65 -8.67 -26.02
N ASN A 44 -19.80 -8.61 -24.70
CA ASN A 44 -21.07 -8.77 -23.98
C ASN A 44 -21.19 -7.64 -22.94
N LEU A 45 -22.14 -7.72 -22.03
CA LEU A 45 -22.36 -6.75 -20.95
C LEU A 45 -22.21 -7.40 -19.57
N ILE A 46 -21.35 -8.42 -19.46
CA ILE A 46 -21.18 -9.19 -18.24
C ILE A 46 -20.55 -8.31 -17.17
N THR A 47 -21.20 -8.25 -16.01
CA THR A 47 -20.73 -7.44 -14.87
C THR A 47 -19.95 -8.26 -13.85
N GLU A 48 -20.13 -9.57 -13.82
CA GLU A 48 -19.48 -10.45 -12.86
C GLU A 48 -19.28 -11.87 -13.42
N VAL A 49 -18.23 -12.53 -12.96
CA VAL A 49 -18.02 -13.96 -13.13
C VAL A 49 -17.99 -14.56 -11.73
N GLY A 50 -18.90 -15.49 -11.45
CA GLY A 50 -19.04 -16.09 -10.13
C GLY A 50 -17.97 -17.13 -9.81
N ASP A 51 -17.94 -17.58 -8.56
CA ASP A 51 -16.95 -18.55 -8.07
C ASP A 51 -17.07 -19.93 -8.75
N TRP A 52 -18.21 -20.21 -9.38
CA TRP A 52 -18.49 -21.40 -10.18
C TRP A 52 -17.46 -21.64 -11.29
N ILE A 53 -16.77 -20.59 -11.77
CA ILE A 53 -15.76 -20.69 -12.83
C ILE A 53 -14.67 -21.71 -12.45
N SER A 54 -14.36 -21.86 -11.16
CA SER A 54 -13.37 -22.80 -10.66
C SER A 54 -13.69 -24.28 -10.91
N GLN A 55 -14.95 -24.62 -11.17
CA GLN A 55 -15.37 -25.98 -11.49
C GLN A 55 -15.05 -26.38 -12.94
N LEU A 56 -14.77 -25.41 -13.81
CA LEU A 56 -14.34 -25.63 -15.19
C LEU A 56 -12.86 -26.05 -15.24
N SER A 57 -12.53 -27.16 -14.58
CA SER A 57 -11.15 -27.63 -14.38
C SER A 57 -10.41 -28.01 -15.69
N ALA A 58 -11.14 -28.22 -16.79
CA ALA A 58 -10.59 -28.45 -18.12
C ALA A 58 -10.26 -27.16 -18.88
N LEU A 59 -10.65 -25.99 -18.39
CA LEU A 59 -10.61 -24.74 -19.14
C LEU A 59 -9.17 -24.33 -19.46
N THR A 60 -8.89 -24.11 -20.74
CA THR A 60 -7.59 -23.69 -21.28
C THR A 60 -7.62 -22.28 -21.84
N LEU A 61 -8.77 -21.84 -22.35
CA LEU A 61 -8.97 -20.51 -22.90
C LEU A 61 -10.25 -19.89 -22.35
N LEU A 62 -10.13 -18.70 -21.76
CA LEU A 62 -11.24 -17.87 -21.30
C LEU A 62 -11.12 -16.48 -21.92
N ASN A 63 -12.11 -16.08 -22.72
CA ASN A 63 -12.13 -14.76 -23.34
C ASN A 63 -13.31 -13.91 -22.84
N LEU A 64 -13.00 -12.93 -22.00
CA LEU A 64 -13.90 -11.96 -21.37
C LEU A 64 -13.71 -10.54 -21.95
N THR A 65 -12.93 -10.35 -23.02
CA THR A 65 -12.68 -9.02 -23.61
C THR A 65 -13.97 -8.33 -24.05
N GLY A 66 -14.10 -7.03 -23.78
CA GLY A 66 -15.31 -6.27 -24.12
C GLY A 66 -16.50 -6.62 -23.22
N ASN A 67 -16.26 -6.74 -21.91
CA ASN A 67 -17.27 -6.85 -20.86
C ASN A 67 -16.97 -5.79 -19.78
N VAL A 68 -17.84 -5.67 -18.77
CA VAL A 68 -17.76 -4.63 -17.73
C VAL A 68 -17.49 -5.29 -16.37
N ILE A 69 -16.39 -6.05 -16.27
CA ILE A 69 -16.07 -6.87 -15.09
C ILE A 69 -15.07 -6.12 -14.21
N PRO A 70 -15.47 -5.52 -13.07
CA PRO A 70 -14.57 -4.73 -12.23
C PRO A 70 -13.56 -5.60 -11.48
N ALA A 71 -13.92 -6.85 -11.16
CA ALA A 71 -13.07 -7.78 -10.42
C ALA A 71 -13.25 -9.21 -10.95
N LEU A 72 -12.13 -9.90 -11.16
CA LEU A 72 -12.15 -11.34 -11.41
C LEU A 72 -12.41 -12.09 -10.10
N PRO A 73 -13.19 -13.18 -10.11
CA PRO A 73 -13.37 -14.01 -8.94
C PRO A 73 -12.03 -14.62 -8.53
N PHE A 74 -11.74 -14.63 -7.23
CA PHE A 74 -10.47 -15.16 -6.73
C PHE A 74 -10.28 -16.64 -7.07
N THR A 75 -11.37 -17.37 -7.27
CA THR A 75 -11.35 -18.80 -7.60
C THR A 75 -10.88 -19.09 -9.03
N ILE A 76 -10.74 -18.08 -9.90
CA ILE A 76 -10.07 -18.23 -11.20
C ILE A 76 -8.60 -18.67 -11.03
N ALA A 77 -8.00 -18.40 -9.86
CA ALA A 77 -6.68 -18.89 -9.48
C ALA A 77 -6.57 -20.42 -9.43
N ASN A 78 -7.70 -21.13 -9.32
CA ASN A 78 -7.75 -22.59 -9.25
C ASN A 78 -7.77 -23.25 -10.63
N LEU A 79 -7.88 -22.48 -11.72
CA LEU A 79 -7.87 -22.99 -13.09
C LEU A 79 -6.43 -23.36 -13.54
N SER A 80 -5.94 -24.48 -13.04
CA SER A 80 -4.57 -24.96 -13.28
C SER A 80 -4.22 -25.24 -14.75
N LYS A 81 -5.22 -25.48 -15.60
CA LYS A 81 -5.04 -25.72 -17.04
C LYS A 81 -5.18 -24.47 -17.91
N LEU A 82 -5.52 -23.32 -17.32
CA LEU A 82 -5.74 -22.09 -18.07
C LEU A 82 -4.42 -21.61 -18.68
N LYS A 83 -4.42 -21.42 -19.99
CA LYS A 83 -3.26 -20.98 -20.79
C LYS A 83 -3.45 -19.58 -21.36
N ASP A 84 -4.68 -19.22 -21.68
CA ASP A 84 -5.02 -17.94 -22.27
C ASP A 84 -6.23 -17.33 -21.54
N LEU A 85 -6.00 -16.19 -20.87
CA LEU A 85 -7.04 -15.37 -20.27
C LEU A 85 -7.04 -14.01 -20.96
N LYS A 86 -8.12 -13.72 -21.69
CA LYS A 86 -8.30 -12.43 -22.35
C LYS A 86 -9.33 -11.62 -21.58
N VAL A 87 -8.88 -10.51 -21.01
CA VAL A 87 -9.71 -9.56 -20.25
C VAL A 87 -9.43 -8.14 -20.74
N SER A 88 -10.43 -7.27 -20.68
CA SER A 88 -10.21 -5.83 -20.90
C SER A 88 -9.46 -5.24 -19.71
N LYS A 89 -8.16 -4.96 -19.88
CA LYS A 89 -7.28 -4.48 -18.81
C LYS A 89 -7.65 -3.11 -18.24
N GLN A 90 -8.50 -2.35 -18.94
CA GLN A 90 -8.99 -1.05 -18.47
C GLN A 90 -10.23 -1.17 -17.58
N ASP A 91 -10.94 -2.29 -17.66
CA ASP A 91 -12.20 -2.50 -16.95
C ASP A 91 -12.02 -3.35 -15.68
N VAL A 92 -10.98 -4.22 -15.66
CA VAL A 92 -10.63 -5.03 -14.49
C VAL A 92 -9.74 -4.23 -13.54
N GLN A 93 -10.28 -3.87 -12.39
CA GLN A 93 -9.56 -3.20 -11.30
C GLN A 93 -8.88 -4.20 -10.36
N LEU A 94 -9.38 -5.43 -10.28
CA LEU A 94 -8.82 -6.50 -9.46
C LEU A 94 -8.69 -7.82 -10.25
N PRO A 95 -7.48 -8.36 -10.45
CA PRO A 95 -6.16 -7.84 -10.07
C PRO A 95 -5.77 -6.52 -10.75
N PRO A 96 -4.78 -5.78 -10.21
CA PRO A 96 -4.24 -4.60 -10.89
C PRO A 96 -3.78 -4.91 -12.32
N PRO A 97 -3.90 -3.96 -13.27
CA PRO A 97 -3.47 -4.18 -14.65
C PRO A 97 -2.03 -4.67 -14.78
N ASP A 98 -1.12 -4.22 -13.91
CA ASP A 98 0.29 -4.64 -13.90
C ASP A 98 0.46 -6.12 -13.58
N VAL A 99 -0.33 -6.64 -12.63
CA VAL A 99 -0.33 -8.06 -12.26
C VAL A 99 -0.90 -8.90 -13.40
N LEU A 100 -1.97 -8.42 -14.05
CA LEU A 100 -2.55 -9.05 -15.24
C LEU A 100 -1.55 -9.10 -16.40
N ASN A 101 -0.75 -8.04 -16.58
CA ASN A 101 0.29 -7.94 -17.61
C ASN A 101 1.49 -8.85 -17.36
N SER A 102 1.75 -9.19 -16.10
CA SER A 102 2.89 -10.02 -15.69
C SER A 102 2.70 -11.52 -16.00
N GLY A 103 1.52 -11.91 -16.49
CA GLY A 103 1.20 -13.27 -16.92
C GLY A 103 0.31 -14.03 -15.94
N LEU A 104 -0.13 -15.23 -16.37
CA LEU A 104 -1.10 -16.02 -15.61
C LEU A 104 -0.57 -16.49 -14.25
N GLY A 105 0.71 -16.89 -14.16
CA GLY A 105 1.31 -17.37 -12.91
C GLY A 105 1.23 -16.34 -11.78
N PRO A 106 1.83 -15.14 -11.93
CA PRO A 106 1.74 -14.07 -10.95
C PRO A 106 0.30 -13.64 -10.63
N MET A 107 -0.56 -13.62 -11.65
CA MET A 107 -1.99 -13.30 -11.48
C MET A 107 -2.73 -14.33 -10.62
N GLN A 108 -2.54 -15.62 -10.89
CA GLN A 108 -3.14 -16.68 -10.09
C GLN A 108 -2.58 -16.68 -8.66
N GLU A 109 -1.28 -16.42 -8.49
CA GLU A 109 -0.65 -16.28 -7.18
C GLU A 109 -1.28 -15.14 -6.38
N TYR A 110 -1.40 -13.95 -6.99
CA TYR A 110 -2.04 -12.77 -6.39
C TYR A 110 -3.46 -13.08 -5.91
N LEU A 111 -4.30 -13.64 -6.79
CA LEU A 111 -5.68 -13.97 -6.44
C LEU A 111 -5.78 -15.05 -5.36
N ARG A 112 -4.88 -16.03 -5.35
CA ARG A 112 -4.83 -17.07 -4.32
C ARG A 112 -4.49 -16.48 -2.95
N ARG A 113 -3.43 -15.69 -2.86
CA ARG A 113 -3.01 -15.04 -1.60
C ARG A 113 -4.06 -14.06 -1.09
N LEU A 114 -4.73 -13.34 -1.99
CA LEU A 114 -5.89 -12.52 -1.65
C LEU A 114 -7.05 -13.36 -1.10
N ASN A 115 -7.36 -14.51 -1.70
CA ASN A 115 -8.42 -15.36 -1.20
C ASN A 115 -8.11 -15.90 0.21
N ASP A 116 -6.86 -16.31 0.45
CA ASP A 116 -6.40 -16.78 1.75
C ASP A 116 -6.46 -15.69 2.82
N SER A 117 -6.23 -14.43 2.42
CA SER A 117 -6.29 -13.28 3.31
C SER A 117 -7.67 -13.02 3.92
N LYS A 118 -8.76 -13.48 3.27
CA LYS A 118 -10.14 -13.40 3.79
C LYS A 118 -10.28 -14.07 5.16
N ARG A 119 -9.62 -15.21 5.35
CA ARG A 119 -9.66 -15.97 6.60
C ARG A 119 -8.61 -15.49 7.59
N LEU A 120 -7.41 -15.19 7.10
CA LEU A 120 -6.26 -14.88 7.94
C LEU A 120 -6.26 -13.43 8.44
N LYS A 121 -7.02 -12.53 7.79
CA LYS A 121 -6.94 -11.07 7.97
C LYS A 121 -5.52 -10.54 7.78
N LYS A 122 -4.70 -11.27 7.02
CA LYS A 122 -3.34 -10.93 6.66
C LYS A 122 -3.15 -11.23 5.19
N ALA A 123 -2.63 -10.28 4.43
CA ALA A 123 -2.28 -10.46 3.04
C ALA A 123 -0.77 -10.34 2.91
N ASP A 124 -0.14 -11.41 2.47
CA ASP A 124 1.24 -11.41 2.01
C ASP A 124 1.20 -11.43 0.49
N LEU A 125 1.69 -10.38 -0.16
CA LEU A 125 1.76 -10.25 -1.60
C LEU A 125 3.21 -10.06 -2.06
N ASP A 126 4.16 -10.51 -1.25
CA ASP A 126 5.59 -10.33 -1.48
C ASP A 126 6.03 -10.99 -2.78
N GLY A 127 6.86 -10.27 -3.54
CA GLY A 127 7.46 -10.72 -4.79
C GLY A 127 6.50 -10.73 -5.99
N ILE A 128 5.25 -10.29 -5.82
CA ILE A 128 4.30 -10.20 -6.93
C ILE A 128 4.59 -8.88 -7.68
N PRO A 129 5.00 -8.94 -8.96
CA PRO A 129 5.35 -7.73 -9.71
C PRO A 129 4.11 -6.85 -9.92
N MET A 130 4.17 -5.62 -9.42
CA MET A 130 3.18 -4.56 -9.65
C MET A 130 3.86 -3.19 -9.61
N GLN A 131 3.62 -2.34 -10.61
CA GLN A 131 4.22 -0.99 -10.64
C GLN A 131 3.50 -0.06 -9.68
N SER A 132 2.19 -0.24 -9.54
CA SER A 132 1.36 0.49 -8.60
C SER A 132 0.50 -0.45 -7.75
N PHE A 133 0.34 -0.12 -6.47
CA PHE A 133 -0.65 -0.76 -5.61
C PHE A 133 -1.87 0.14 -5.46
N SER A 134 -3.04 -0.42 -5.78
CA SER A 134 -4.35 0.18 -5.51
C SER A 134 -5.21 -0.79 -4.71
N CYS A 135 -5.89 -0.27 -3.70
CA CYS A 135 -6.83 -1.05 -2.91
C CYS A 135 -8.24 -0.91 -3.51
N HIS A 136 -8.80 -2.02 -3.98
CA HIS A 136 -10.20 -2.09 -4.39
C HIS A 136 -11.12 -2.30 -3.18
N GLU A 137 -12.38 -1.85 -3.25
CA GLU A 137 -13.32 -1.94 -2.12
C GLU A 137 -13.55 -3.38 -1.63
N SER A 138 -13.64 -4.34 -2.56
CA SER A 138 -13.81 -5.75 -2.20
C SER A 138 -12.63 -6.31 -1.41
N PHE A 139 -11.41 -5.79 -1.63
CA PHE A 139 -10.23 -6.14 -0.84
C PHE A 139 -10.28 -5.49 0.56
N ALA A 140 -10.74 -4.25 0.65
CA ALA A 140 -10.89 -3.54 1.93
C ALA A 140 -11.88 -4.22 2.90
N ARG A 141 -12.93 -4.87 2.36
CA ARG A 141 -13.94 -5.60 3.14
C ARG A 141 -13.38 -6.81 3.92
N PHE A 142 -12.16 -7.26 3.63
CA PHE A 142 -11.56 -8.39 4.36
C PHE A 142 -11.15 -8.03 5.79
N GLY A 143 -11.10 -6.73 6.13
CA GLY A 143 -10.74 -6.29 7.48
C GLY A 143 -9.30 -6.69 7.83
N LEU A 144 -8.38 -6.44 6.89
CA LEU A 144 -6.98 -6.80 7.07
C LEU A 144 -6.34 -6.05 8.23
N THR A 145 -5.51 -6.79 8.95
CA THR A 145 -4.67 -6.31 10.06
C THR A 145 -3.20 -6.24 9.67
N SER A 146 -2.79 -6.98 8.65
CA SER A 146 -1.41 -7.02 8.16
C SER A 146 -1.40 -7.07 6.64
N LEU A 147 -0.57 -6.24 6.01
CA LEU A 147 -0.33 -6.23 4.57
C LEU A 147 1.17 -6.15 4.33
N SER A 148 1.70 -7.13 3.60
CA SER A 148 3.09 -7.16 3.13
C SER A 148 3.09 -7.08 1.61
N LEU A 149 3.86 -6.15 1.07
CA LEU A 149 4.02 -5.88 -0.36
C LEU A 149 5.53 -5.75 -0.68
N ARG A 150 6.37 -6.63 -0.14
CA ARG A 150 7.82 -6.53 -0.31
C ARG A 150 8.26 -7.01 -1.68
N MET A 151 9.33 -6.43 -2.22
CA MET A 151 9.93 -6.90 -3.48
C MET A 151 8.96 -6.91 -4.67
N CYS A 152 7.97 -6.02 -4.66
CA CYS A 152 6.92 -5.95 -5.69
C CYS A 152 7.33 -5.07 -6.90
N SER A 153 8.48 -4.40 -6.82
CA SER A 153 8.93 -3.38 -7.80
C SER A 153 8.01 -2.17 -7.91
N MET A 154 7.28 -1.84 -6.84
CA MET A 154 6.32 -0.74 -6.81
C MET A 154 7.00 0.63 -6.82
N GLU A 155 6.49 1.54 -7.64
CA GLU A 155 6.90 2.95 -7.68
C GLU A 155 5.88 3.85 -6.96
N VAL A 156 4.62 3.45 -6.94
CA VAL A 156 3.52 4.26 -6.38
C VAL A 156 2.57 3.41 -5.54
N VAL A 157 2.19 3.93 -4.37
CA VAL A 157 1.03 3.45 -3.60
C VAL A 157 -0.10 4.46 -3.76
N SER A 158 -1.25 4.01 -4.24
CA SER A 158 -2.41 4.87 -4.47
C SER A 158 -3.06 5.33 -3.17
N SER A 159 -3.75 6.47 -3.20
CA SER A 159 -4.43 7.06 -2.05
C SER A 159 -5.46 6.13 -1.40
N ASN A 160 -6.06 5.23 -2.18
CA ASN A 160 -7.05 4.26 -1.71
C ASN A 160 -6.51 3.24 -0.71
N ILE A 161 -5.20 3.24 -0.42
CA ILE A 161 -4.64 2.48 0.72
C ILE A 161 -5.37 2.81 2.03
N SER A 162 -5.91 4.03 2.17
CA SER A 162 -6.67 4.44 3.36
C SER A 162 -7.97 3.67 3.59
N LEU A 163 -8.48 2.94 2.59
CA LEU A 163 -9.61 2.03 2.76
C LEU A 163 -9.29 0.89 3.76
N LEU A 164 -8.02 0.58 3.99
CA LEU A 164 -7.56 -0.44 4.93
C LEU A 164 -7.49 0.08 6.37
N VAL A 165 -8.57 0.73 6.86
CA VAL A 165 -8.60 1.41 8.16
C VAL A 165 -8.24 0.54 9.38
N GLY A 166 -8.42 -0.78 9.27
CA GLY A 166 -8.09 -1.76 10.32
C GLY A 166 -6.63 -2.24 10.34
N LEU A 167 -5.79 -1.73 9.44
CA LEU A 167 -4.42 -2.21 9.26
C LEU A 167 -3.55 -1.83 10.46
N LEU A 168 -2.84 -2.81 11.00
CA LEU A 168 -1.91 -2.68 12.12
C LEU A 168 -0.46 -2.72 11.65
N LEU A 169 -0.16 -3.51 10.62
CA LEU A 169 1.15 -3.67 10.03
C LEU A 169 1.08 -3.45 8.52
N LEU A 170 1.93 -2.54 8.02
CA LEU A 170 2.15 -2.31 6.61
C LEU A 170 3.65 -2.41 6.31
N ASP A 171 4.01 -3.41 5.50
CA ASP A 171 5.38 -3.58 5.00
C ASP A 171 5.42 -3.29 3.49
N LEU A 172 6.15 -2.24 3.13
CA LEU A 172 6.41 -1.75 1.78
C LEU A 172 7.90 -1.87 1.41
N SER A 173 8.67 -2.66 2.15
CA SER A 173 10.13 -2.72 1.99
C SER A 173 10.54 -3.29 0.63
N ASP A 174 11.77 -3.01 0.21
CA ASP A 174 12.33 -3.56 -1.03
C ASP A 174 11.52 -3.16 -2.29
N ASN A 175 11.15 -1.88 -2.39
CA ASN A 175 10.42 -1.32 -3.54
C ASN A 175 11.16 -0.10 -4.11
N LYS A 176 10.50 0.64 -5.01
CA LYS A 176 11.03 1.82 -5.70
C LYS A 176 10.24 3.08 -5.33
N LEU A 177 9.62 3.12 -4.15
CA LEU A 177 8.76 4.22 -3.74
C LEU A 177 9.60 5.49 -3.54
N THR A 178 9.18 6.59 -4.18
CA THR A 178 9.79 7.92 -4.03
C THR A 178 9.01 8.81 -3.06
N VAL A 179 7.72 8.53 -2.90
CA VAL A 179 6.80 9.25 -2.01
C VAL A 179 5.76 8.28 -1.45
N LEU A 180 5.24 8.56 -0.25
CA LEU A 180 4.04 7.92 0.28
C LEU A 180 2.82 8.81 0.06
N PRO A 181 1.64 8.25 -0.26
CA PRO A 181 0.43 9.06 -0.31
C PRO A 181 0.12 9.63 1.07
N THR A 182 -0.34 10.89 1.13
CA THR A 182 -0.71 11.57 2.39
C THR A 182 -1.84 10.86 3.12
N THR A 183 -2.69 10.13 2.40
CA THR A 183 -3.78 9.33 2.96
C THR A 183 -3.30 8.15 3.83
N ILE A 184 -1.99 7.84 3.85
CA ILE A 184 -1.45 6.86 4.82
C ILE A 184 -1.72 7.29 6.26
N ALA A 185 -1.84 8.60 6.50
CA ALA A 185 -2.23 9.21 7.76
C ALA A 185 -3.62 8.80 8.27
N GLU A 186 -4.51 8.36 7.37
CA GLU A 186 -5.86 7.89 7.71
C GLU A 186 -5.85 6.48 8.30
N LEU A 187 -4.74 5.75 8.21
CA LEU A 187 -4.54 4.45 8.85
C LEU A 187 -4.29 4.62 10.35
N THR A 188 -5.31 5.11 11.07
CA THR A 188 -5.21 5.50 12.49
C THR A 188 -4.89 4.34 13.44
N CYS A 189 -5.13 3.10 13.01
CA CYS A 189 -4.82 1.89 13.76
C CYS A 189 -3.40 1.35 13.49
N LEU A 190 -2.66 1.95 12.54
CA LEU A 190 -1.34 1.47 12.11
C LEU A 190 -0.34 1.55 13.26
N GLN A 191 0.27 0.40 13.58
CA GLN A 191 1.25 0.26 14.66
C GLN A 191 2.66 0.09 14.10
N GLU A 192 2.79 -0.57 12.96
CA GLU A 192 4.08 -0.86 12.32
C GLU A 192 4.03 -0.45 10.86
N LEU A 193 4.90 0.50 10.51
CA LEU A 193 5.12 0.94 9.13
C LEU A 193 6.59 0.68 8.77
N ILE A 194 6.81 -0.26 7.86
CA ILE A 194 8.13 -0.69 7.42
C ILE A 194 8.25 -0.33 5.94
N ILE A 195 9.21 0.53 5.60
CA ILE A 195 9.41 1.03 4.24
C ILE A 195 10.91 1.01 3.92
N ASP A 196 11.61 -0.02 4.39
CA ASP A 196 13.05 -0.14 4.24
C ASP A 196 13.42 -0.34 2.76
N ARG A 197 14.61 0.09 2.34
CA ARG A 197 15.15 -0.12 0.98
C ARG A 197 14.16 0.38 -0.09
N ASN A 198 13.91 1.69 -0.05
CA ASN A 198 13.11 2.43 -1.02
C ASN A 198 13.88 3.71 -1.44
N MET A 199 13.24 4.62 -2.18
CA MET A 199 13.84 5.87 -2.66
C MET A 199 13.16 7.12 -2.06
N LEU A 200 12.60 7.01 -0.85
CA LEU A 200 11.87 8.12 -0.23
C LEU A 200 12.80 9.30 0.07
N GLY A 201 12.52 10.48 -0.49
CA GLY A 201 13.26 11.71 -0.18
C GLY A 201 12.88 12.36 1.15
N GLY A 202 11.70 12.01 1.67
CA GLY A 202 11.12 12.56 2.90
C GLY A 202 9.79 11.90 3.24
N LEU A 203 9.23 12.29 4.38
CA LEU A 203 7.86 11.95 4.77
C LEU A 203 7.02 13.21 4.83
N ASP A 204 5.76 13.09 4.39
CA ASP A 204 4.80 14.18 4.52
C ASP A 204 4.42 14.43 5.99
N ALA A 205 4.05 15.67 6.32
CA ALA A 205 3.68 16.06 7.67
C ALA A 205 2.44 15.31 8.20
N SER A 206 1.59 14.79 7.32
CA SER A 206 0.42 13.97 7.69
C SER A 206 0.76 12.72 8.51
N ILE A 207 2.00 12.20 8.46
CA ILE A 207 2.43 11.02 9.23
C ILE A 207 2.19 11.17 10.74
N GLY A 208 2.16 12.40 11.26
CA GLY A 208 1.86 12.69 12.66
C GLY A 208 0.45 12.27 13.11
N ALA A 209 -0.48 12.04 12.17
CA ALA A 209 -1.82 11.55 12.48
C ALA A 209 -1.85 10.05 12.82
N CYS A 210 -0.81 9.28 12.45
CA CYS A 210 -0.65 7.88 12.84
C CYS A 210 -0.27 7.76 14.33
N THR A 211 -1.15 8.17 15.22
CA THR A 211 -0.89 8.25 16.68
C THR A 211 -0.73 6.87 17.35
N ALA A 212 -1.20 5.81 16.69
CA ALA A 212 -1.02 4.43 17.14
C ALA A 212 0.37 3.85 16.81
N LEU A 213 1.17 4.53 15.99
CA LEU A 213 2.43 4.03 15.46
C LEU A 213 3.44 3.76 16.57
N LYS A 214 3.92 2.51 16.63
CA LYS A 214 4.93 2.02 17.57
C LYS A 214 6.29 1.87 16.91
N THR A 215 6.30 1.42 15.65
CA THR A 215 7.50 1.16 14.87
C THR A 215 7.39 1.87 13.53
N LEU A 216 8.38 2.71 13.24
CA LEU A 216 8.60 3.30 11.92
C LEU A 216 9.99 2.91 11.45
N SER A 217 10.08 2.20 10.32
CA SER A 217 11.34 1.81 9.71
C SER A 217 11.45 2.41 8.31
N LEU A 218 12.50 3.21 8.11
CA LEU A 218 12.82 3.91 6.87
C LEU A 218 14.26 3.56 6.45
N THR A 219 14.80 2.43 6.89
CA THR A 219 16.20 2.07 6.69
C THR A 219 16.54 2.06 5.20
N ASP A 220 17.71 2.56 4.82
CA ASP A 220 18.19 2.60 3.43
C ASP A 220 17.18 3.29 2.48
N ASN A 221 16.94 4.57 2.74
CA ASN A 221 16.15 5.47 1.88
C ASN A 221 16.96 6.74 1.58
N LEU A 222 16.33 7.75 0.98
CA LEU A 222 16.93 9.05 0.68
C LEU A 222 16.38 10.15 1.60
N VAL A 223 15.87 9.80 2.78
CA VAL A 223 15.18 10.73 3.68
C VAL A 223 16.17 11.75 4.20
N SER A 224 15.94 13.02 3.86
CA SER A 224 16.81 14.11 4.25
C SER A 224 16.29 14.88 5.47
N VAL A 225 14.97 14.95 5.64
CA VAL A 225 14.29 15.63 6.74
C VAL A 225 13.18 14.74 7.30
N LEU A 226 13.14 14.60 8.63
CA LEU A 226 11.99 14.01 9.33
C LEU A 226 10.98 15.12 9.68
N PRO A 227 9.69 14.95 9.38
CA PRO A 227 8.69 15.96 9.66
C PRO A 227 8.50 16.15 11.18
N SER A 228 8.33 17.41 11.61
CA SER A 228 8.12 17.77 13.03
C SER A 228 6.88 17.12 13.63
N SER A 229 5.87 16.86 12.80
CA SER A 229 4.63 16.18 13.18
C SER A 229 4.84 14.74 13.67
N LEU A 230 5.96 14.08 13.35
CA LEU A 230 6.31 12.77 13.91
C LEU A 230 6.42 12.81 15.44
N GLY A 231 6.62 14.00 16.03
CA GLY A 231 6.51 14.21 17.48
C GLY A 231 5.14 13.83 18.06
N HIS A 232 4.06 13.90 17.28
CA HIS A 232 2.70 13.52 17.71
C HIS A 232 2.44 12.02 17.75
N CYS A 233 3.30 11.19 17.16
CA CYS A 233 3.26 9.74 17.29
C CYS A 233 3.72 9.33 18.70
N THR A 234 2.87 9.56 19.71
CA THR A 234 3.21 9.41 21.13
C THR A 234 3.54 7.98 21.56
N LYS A 235 3.09 6.97 20.79
CA LYS A 235 3.34 5.55 21.04
C LYS A 235 4.61 5.01 20.38
N ILE A 236 5.36 5.83 19.64
CA ILE A 236 6.54 5.36 18.91
C ILE A 236 7.65 4.96 19.89
N THR A 237 8.12 3.73 19.74
CA THR A 237 9.15 3.11 20.58
C THR A 237 10.38 2.72 19.78
N SER A 238 10.22 2.51 18.48
CA SER A 238 11.30 2.19 17.56
C SER A 238 11.21 3.07 16.31
N LEU A 239 12.25 3.86 16.06
CA LEU A 239 12.43 4.63 14.83
C LEU A 239 13.76 4.24 14.20
N LYS A 240 13.73 3.63 13.02
CA LYS A 240 14.93 3.22 12.28
C LYS A 240 15.09 4.10 11.04
N VAL A 241 16.19 4.86 11.01
CA VAL A 241 16.54 5.79 9.93
C VAL A 241 17.98 5.60 9.45
N SER A 242 18.59 4.44 9.73
CA SER A 242 19.91 4.08 9.23
C SER A 242 19.94 4.12 7.69
N GLY A 243 21.10 4.42 7.11
CA GLY A 243 21.23 4.48 5.64
C GLY A 243 20.50 5.64 4.96
N ASN A 244 20.15 6.70 5.71
CA ASN A 244 19.54 7.92 5.16
C ASN A 244 20.43 9.16 5.36
N PRO A 245 20.41 10.13 4.44
CA PRO A 245 21.11 11.42 4.56
C PRO A 245 20.34 12.43 5.45
N VAL A 246 19.86 12.00 6.62
CA VAL A 246 19.07 12.86 7.52
C VAL A 246 19.97 13.95 8.11
N HIS A 247 19.63 15.21 7.85
CA HIS A 247 20.31 16.37 8.45
C HIS A 247 19.39 17.18 9.39
N SER A 248 18.09 16.91 9.35
CA SER A 248 17.10 17.49 10.26
C SER A 248 16.11 16.43 10.72
N PRO A 249 15.94 16.17 12.03
CA PRO A 249 16.67 16.74 13.17
C PRO A 249 18.18 16.44 13.20
N PRO A 250 18.95 17.12 14.07
CA PRO A 250 20.37 16.84 14.26
C PRO A 250 20.70 15.38 14.53
N ASP A 251 21.78 14.90 13.93
CA ASP A 251 22.30 13.53 14.10
C ASP A 251 22.53 13.13 15.56
N VAL A 252 22.88 14.08 16.44
CA VAL A 252 23.06 13.82 17.88
C VAL A 252 21.76 13.32 18.52
N LEU A 253 20.61 13.86 18.12
CA LEU A 253 19.30 13.46 18.64
C LEU A 253 18.84 12.12 18.05
N ILE A 254 19.23 11.84 16.81
CA ILE A 254 18.84 10.63 16.10
C ILE A 254 19.67 9.42 16.56
N ARG A 255 20.99 9.57 16.68
CA ARG A 255 21.92 8.44 16.83
C ARG A 255 22.55 8.32 18.22
N LYS A 256 22.69 9.43 18.96
CA LYS A 256 23.44 9.47 20.23
C LYS A 256 22.56 9.59 21.48
N ARG A 257 21.27 9.86 21.32
CA ARG A 257 20.32 10.03 22.43
C ARG A 257 19.17 9.03 22.33
N PRO A 258 18.51 8.69 23.46
CA PRO A 258 17.29 7.90 23.44
C PRO A 258 16.16 8.58 22.65
N LEU A 259 15.32 7.79 21.98
CA LEU A 259 14.21 8.25 21.14
C LEU A 259 13.31 9.34 21.77
N PRO A 260 12.97 9.33 23.08
CA PRO A 260 12.18 10.40 23.68
C PRO A 260 12.76 11.81 23.53
N TRP A 261 14.09 11.94 23.43
CA TRP A 261 14.75 13.24 23.20
C TRP A 261 14.46 13.78 21.80
N LEU A 262 14.56 12.91 20.80
CA LEU A 262 14.20 13.22 19.42
C LEU A 262 12.71 13.61 19.30
N LEU A 263 11.81 12.86 19.93
CA LEU A 263 10.38 13.17 19.91
C LEU A 263 10.07 14.50 20.62
N ARG A 264 10.76 14.81 21.72
CA ARG A 264 10.61 16.09 22.42
C ARG A 264 11.06 17.25 21.53
N TYR A 265 12.17 17.09 20.81
CA TYR A 265 12.63 18.06 19.82
C TYR A 265 11.59 18.28 18.71
N LEU A 266 11.11 17.20 18.09
CA LEU A 266 10.11 17.25 17.03
C LEU A 266 8.81 17.92 17.49
N ARG A 267 8.32 17.61 18.70
CA ARG A 267 7.15 18.27 19.30
C ARG A 267 7.37 19.76 19.51
N ALA A 268 8.52 20.17 20.04
CA ALA A 268 8.85 21.57 20.22
C ALA A 268 8.91 22.32 18.87
N ARG A 269 9.51 21.67 17.86
CA ARG A 269 9.57 22.18 16.49
C ARG A 269 8.20 22.29 15.82
N HIS A 270 7.29 21.38 16.13
CA HIS A 270 5.93 21.43 15.61
C HIS A 270 5.12 22.52 16.31
N ALA A 271 5.15 22.58 17.64
CA ALA A 271 4.45 23.58 18.44
C ALA A 271 4.93 25.02 18.15
N SER A 272 6.17 25.20 17.71
CA SER A 272 6.68 26.52 17.31
C SER A 272 6.00 27.06 16.05
N LEU A 273 5.44 26.20 15.19
CA LEU A 273 4.73 26.63 13.98
C LEU A 273 3.46 27.43 14.31
N GLU A 274 2.80 27.10 15.43
CA GLU A 274 1.58 27.79 15.88
C GLU A 274 1.90 28.92 16.87
N SER A 275 2.79 28.66 17.83
CA SER A 275 3.05 29.58 18.94
C SER A 275 4.08 30.66 18.62
N GLN A 276 4.86 30.51 17.54
CA GLN A 276 6.06 31.30 17.24
C GLN A 276 7.13 31.25 18.35
N VAL A 277 7.00 30.34 19.33
CA VAL A 277 7.97 30.15 20.41
C VAL A 277 8.61 28.78 20.23
N LEU A 278 9.92 28.78 19.97
CA LEU A 278 10.68 27.54 19.91
C LEU A 278 11.42 27.31 21.23
N SER A 279 10.92 26.36 22.01
CA SER A 279 11.55 25.96 23.28
C SER A 279 12.38 24.69 23.12
N LEU A 280 13.70 24.85 23.13
CA LEU A 280 14.69 23.76 23.07
C LEU A 280 15.50 23.69 24.37
N ILE A 281 14.83 23.89 25.50
CA ILE A 281 15.43 23.93 26.84
C ILE A 281 15.90 22.53 27.25
N SER A 282 17.12 22.42 27.78
CA SER A 282 17.65 21.15 28.31
C SER A 282 17.63 20.00 27.29
N MET A 283 17.91 20.28 26.02
CA MET A 283 17.97 19.30 24.92
C MET A 283 19.34 18.65 24.77
N GLY A 284 20.35 19.13 25.50
CA GLY A 284 21.72 18.61 25.45
C GLY A 284 22.35 18.81 24.07
N LEU A 285 22.01 19.92 23.41
CA LEU A 285 22.55 20.34 22.12
C LEU A 285 23.96 20.91 22.33
N SER A 286 24.92 20.49 21.51
CA SER A 286 26.28 21.05 21.47
C SER A 286 26.40 22.27 20.55
N ASP A 287 25.51 22.33 19.55
CA ASP A 287 25.47 23.34 18.50
C ASP A 287 24.01 23.65 18.15
N ILE A 288 23.75 24.82 17.57
CA ILE A 288 22.40 25.14 17.10
C ILE A 288 22.07 24.29 15.87
N PRO A 289 20.93 23.56 15.87
CA PRO A 289 20.51 22.76 14.72
C PRO A 289 20.41 23.57 13.43
N GLN A 290 20.86 23.02 12.29
CA GLN A 290 20.80 23.73 11.00
C GLN A 290 19.37 24.10 10.60
N ASP A 291 18.38 23.30 10.95
CA ASP A 291 16.97 23.57 10.69
C ASP A 291 16.40 24.70 11.56
N VAL A 292 17.09 25.10 12.64
CA VAL A 292 16.79 26.29 13.44
C VAL A 292 17.52 27.52 12.88
N LEU A 293 18.74 27.35 12.36
CA LEU A 293 19.50 28.44 11.73
C LEU A 293 18.86 28.95 10.44
N GLY A 294 18.24 28.05 9.67
CA GLY A 294 17.51 28.39 8.45
C GLY A 294 16.14 29.03 8.67
N MET A 295 15.71 29.29 9.92
CA MET A 295 14.43 29.93 10.21
C MET A 295 14.51 31.43 9.97
N THR A 296 14.20 31.88 8.76
CA THR A 296 14.18 33.31 8.43
C THR A 296 12.89 34.00 8.85
N GLU A 297 11.79 33.27 9.05
CA GLU A 297 10.48 33.82 9.46
C GLU A 297 9.73 32.84 10.38
N GLY A 298 9.00 33.36 11.38
CA GLY A 298 8.00 32.59 12.14
C GLY A 298 8.34 32.21 13.59
N VAL A 299 9.57 32.42 14.08
CA VAL A 299 9.90 32.25 15.51
C VAL A 299 10.23 33.59 16.13
N SER A 300 9.38 34.07 17.04
CA SER A 300 9.55 35.33 17.78
C SER A 300 10.33 35.16 19.09
N LYS A 301 10.37 33.95 19.65
CA LYS A 301 11.13 33.62 20.85
C LYS A 301 11.84 32.27 20.72
N LEU A 302 13.15 32.27 20.91
CA LEU A 302 13.98 31.07 20.91
C LEU A 302 14.58 30.84 22.30
N LEU A 303 14.20 29.73 22.94
CA LEU A 303 14.67 29.37 24.29
C LEU A 303 15.67 28.22 24.20
N LEU A 304 16.94 28.52 24.45
CA LEU A 304 18.08 27.57 24.37
C LEU A 304 18.77 27.33 25.72
N ASN A 305 18.20 27.78 26.84
CA ASN A 305 18.82 27.63 28.14
C ASN A 305 19.01 26.15 28.53
N CYS A 306 20.03 25.89 29.36
CA CYS A 306 20.39 24.56 29.87
C CYS A 306 20.85 23.56 28.77
N ASN A 307 21.46 24.06 27.69
CA ASN A 307 22.18 23.24 26.70
C ASN A 307 23.71 23.39 26.85
N ASP A 308 24.47 22.58 26.11
CA ASP A 308 25.94 22.55 26.11
C ASP A 308 26.51 23.29 24.89
N LEU A 309 25.87 24.39 24.48
CA LEU A 309 26.22 25.15 23.26
C LEU A 309 27.60 25.78 23.42
N ARG A 310 28.52 25.47 22.51
CA ARG A 310 29.91 25.98 22.56
C ARG A 310 30.08 27.29 21.80
N ASP A 311 29.51 27.35 20.60
CA ASP A 311 29.57 28.52 19.73
C ASP A 311 28.14 28.91 19.29
N LEU A 312 27.87 30.20 19.29
CA LEU A 312 26.66 30.77 18.69
C LEU A 312 27.05 31.28 17.30
N PRO A 313 26.34 30.90 16.23
CA PRO A 313 26.62 31.40 14.90
C PRO A 313 26.34 32.90 14.79
N ASP A 314 27.07 33.57 13.91
CA ASP A 314 26.99 35.03 13.71
C ASP A 314 25.59 35.51 13.27
N ARG A 315 24.76 34.61 12.71
CA ARG A 315 23.37 34.86 12.33
C ARG A 315 22.49 33.67 12.68
N ILE A 316 21.34 33.96 13.29
CA ILE A 316 20.23 33.03 13.53
C ILE A 316 19.00 33.74 12.98
N GLY A 317 18.51 33.33 11.80
CA GLY A 317 17.38 33.99 11.13
C GLY A 317 17.71 35.37 10.60
#